data_AF-A0A1M5FK50-F1
#
_entry.id   AF-A0A1M5FK50-F1
#
_cell.length_a   1.000
_cell.length_b   1.000
_cell.length_c   1.000
_cell.angle_alpha   90.00
_cell.angle_beta   90.00
_cell.angle_gamma   90.00
#
_symmetry.space_group_name_H-M   'P 1'
#
loop_
_entity.id
_entity.type
_entity.pdbx_description
1 polymer ?
#
loop_
_entity_poly.entity_id
_entity_poly.type
_entity_poly.pdbx_seq_one_letter_code
_entity_poly.pdbx_strand_id
1 'polypeptide(L)'
;MKFLIGFALIFGLISCNEHKSQSPPRPTLVPKDSNLVKKDTANPYAPLDISPMDMSYFPVNYPIEKMSGKAAKLPVARVIYSRPHRQGRRIFGALLKYGEPWRLGANEATEIEFFQPVTIQNKKVPKGKYVMYCIPQQDNWQIVLNKNLNTWGLKTEPKYDAFKFEIPIQITNDPIEYFSMVFQKTDKGADLVMAWDTVLARLPIQF
;
A
#
# COMPACT_ATOMS: atom_id res chain seq x y z
N MET A 1 69.19 -14.26 -60.53
CA MET A 1 70.16 -14.20 -59.44
C MET A 1 70.03 -12.84 -58.76
N LYS A 2 69.69 -12.83 -57.46
CA LYS A 2 69.95 -11.80 -56.42
C LYS A 2 69.49 -10.34 -56.62
N PHE A 3 68.46 -9.99 -55.84
CA PHE A 3 68.24 -8.80 -55.00
C PHE A 3 69.17 -7.57 -55.15
N LEU A 4 68.61 -6.36 -55.18
CA LEU A 4 68.55 -5.46 -54.00
C LEU A 4 67.67 -4.23 -54.23
N ILE A 5 67.03 -3.80 -53.14
CA ILE A 5 66.04 -2.73 -53.00
C ILE A 5 66.73 -1.37 -52.82
N GLY A 6 66.17 -0.30 -53.40
CA GLY A 6 66.66 1.07 -53.25
C GLY A 6 65.58 2.16 -53.41
N PHE A 7 65.39 2.90 -52.32
CA PHE A 7 65.19 4.36 -52.18
C PHE A 7 63.92 5.11 -52.63
N ALA A 8 63.40 5.86 -51.63
CA ALA A 8 62.73 7.17 -51.58
C ALA A 8 61.34 7.40 -52.22
N LEU A 9 60.28 7.65 -51.43
CA LEU A 9 59.87 8.89 -50.70
C LEU A 9 59.21 9.94 -51.62
N ILE A 10 57.87 9.94 -51.67
CA ILE A 10 57.07 11.15 -51.98
C ILE A 10 55.87 11.21 -51.02
N PHE A 11 55.81 12.35 -50.32
CA PHE A 11 54.79 12.80 -49.37
C PHE A 11 53.43 12.98 -50.04
N GLY A 12 52.38 12.39 -49.45
CA GLY A 12 50.98 12.74 -49.70
C GLY A 12 50.34 13.27 -48.41
N LEU A 13 49.97 14.55 -48.40
CA LEU A 13 49.25 15.20 -47.31
C LEU A 13 47.82 14.64 -47.21
N ILE A 14 47.56 13.83 -46.19
CA ILE A 14 46.20 13.48 -45.78
C ILE A 14 45.85 14.37 -44.58
N SER A 15 44.92 15.29 -44.83
CA SER A 15 44.24 16.10 -43.81
C SER A 15 43.43 15.20 -42.88
N CYS A 16 43.88 15.04 -41.64
CA CYS A 16 43.09 14.42 -40.57
C CYS A 16 42.42 15.53 -39.76
N ASN A 17 41.10 15.65 -39.92
CA ASN A 17 40.25 16.49 -39.10
C ASN A 17 40.07 15.79 -37.73
N GLU A 18 40.64 16.34 -36.65
CA GLU A 18 40.44 15.83 -35.29
C GLU A 18 38.99 16.11 -34.82
N HIS A 19 38.08 15.16 -35.01
CA HIS A 19 36.87 15.12 -34.19
C HIS A 19 37.25 14.60 -32.79
N LYS A 20 37.52 15.51 -31.85
CA LYS A 20 37.58 15.18 -30.42
C LYS A 20 36.22 14.61 -30.00
N SER A 21 36.17 13.30 -29.79
CA SER A 21 35.08 12.64 -29.09
C SER A 21 35.04 13.16 -27.65
N GLN A 22 34.10 14.04 -27.35
CA GLN A 22 33.78 14.38 -25.95
C GLN A 22 32.96 13.23 -25.38
N SER A 23 33.55 12.50 -24.43
CA SER A 23 32.79 11.60 -23.56
C SER A 23 31.68 12.38 -22.85
N PRO A 24 30.45 11.83 -22.73
CA PRO A 24 29.37 12.52 -22.02
C PRO A 24 29.81 12.81 -20.57
N PRO A 25 29.39 13.96 -19.99
CA PRO A 25 29.72 14.28 -18.61
C PRO A 25 29.21 13.17 -17.71
N ARG A 26 30.12 12.58 -16.92
CA ARG A 26 29.78 11.63 -15.86
C ARG A 26 28.69 12.26 -15.00
N PRO A 27 27.55 11.59 -14.76
CA PRO A 27 26.50 12.15 -13.92
C PRO A 27 27.11 12.47 -12.56
N THR A 28 26.99 13.75 -12.16
CA THR A 28 27.39 14.21 -10.83
C THR A 28 26.61 13.38 -9.83
N LEU A 29 27.33 12.55 -9.06
CA LEU A 29 26.73 11.80 -7.97
C LEU A 29 26.11 12.84 -7.02
N VAL A 30 24.78 12.90 -6.97
CA VAL A 30 24.09 13.62 -5.90
C VAL A 30 24.57 12.97 -4.60
N PRO A 31 25.19 13.72 -3.67
CA PRO A 31 25.59 13.16 -2.40
C PRO A 31 24.37 12.50 -1.77
N LYS A 32 24.46 11.19 -1.52
CA LYS A 32 23.45 10.51 -0.72
C LYS A 32 23.54 11.16 0.65
N ASP A 33 22.48 11.80 1.12
CA ASP A 33 22.37 12.36 2.47
C ASP A 33 22.42 11.21 3.48
N SER A 34 23.58 10.60 3.67
CA SER A 34 23.78 9.50 4.60
C SER A 34 25.02 9.77 5.43
N ASN A 35 24.87 10.69 6.38
CA ASN A 35 25.45 10.45 7.68
C ASN A 35 24.37 9.73 8.48
N LEU A 36 24.59 8.43 8.71
CA LEU A 36 23.74 7.57 9.53
C LEU A 36 23.34 8.34 10.79
N VAL A 37 22.03 8.46 10.98
CA VAL A 37 21.40 9.16 12.10
C VAL A 37 22.02 8.64 13.40
N LYS A 38 22.69 9.54 14.13
CA LYS A 38 23.09 9.29 15.52
C LYS A 38 21.83 8.95 16.31
N LYS A 39 21.83 7.79 16.98
CA LYS A 39 20.90 7.30 18.02
C LYS A 39 19.63 8.15 18.15
N ASP A 40 18.53 7.66 17.58
CA ASP A 40 17.18 8.25 17.58
C ASP A 40 16.95 9.22 18.75
N THR A 41 17.22 10.50 18.54
CA THR A 41 16.73 11.54 19.44
C THR A 41 15.21 11.49 19.30
N ALA A 42 14.53 10.94 20.31
CA ALA A 42 13.08 10.91 20.37
C ALA A 42 12.55 12.30 20.03
N ASN A 43 11.60 12.37 19.10
CA ASN A 43 10.98 13.64 18.73
C ASN A 43 10.38 14.29 20.00
N PRO A 44 10.86 15.47 20.43
CA PRO A 44 10.44 16.08 21.68
C PRO A 44 8.99 16.60 21.64
N TYR A 45 8.40 16.70 20.45
CA TYR A 45 7.03 17.18 20.25
C TYR A 45 6.01 16.05 20.24
N ALA A 46 6.38 14.85 19.79
CA ALA A 46 5.48 13.71 19.73
C ALA A 46 6.27 12.38 19.74
N PRO A 47 5.89 11.40 20.59
CA PRO A 47 6.45 10.06 20.51
C PRO A 47 6.01 9.38 19.21
N LEU A 48 6.79 8.37 18.80
CA LEU A 48 6.42 7.53 17.67
C LEU A 48 5.15 6.73 18.00
N ASP A 49 4.15 6.79 17.11
CA ASP A 49 2.95 5.97 17.24
C ASP A 49 3.29 4.49 16.94
N ILE A 50 2.88 3.60 17.85
CA ILE A 50 3.01 2.14 17.71
C ILE A 50 1.90 1.53 16.85
N SER A 51 0.99 2.35 16.36
CA SER A 51 -0.11 1.98 15.48
C SER A 51 -0.34 3.06 14.43
N PRO A 52 0.70 3.39 13.63
CA PRO A 52 0.61 4.51 12.71
C PRO A 52 -0.51 4.30 11.70
N MET A 53 -1.12 5.41 11.28
CA MET A 53 -2.11 5.41 10.22
C MET A 53 -1.45 5.18 8.85
N ASP A 54 -2.07 4.35 8.03
CA ASP A 54 -1.67 4.03 6.66
C ASP A 54 -2.88 4.10 5.73
N MET A 55 -2.61 4.11 4.43
CA MET A 55 -3.60 4.33 3.39
C MET A 55 -3.29 3.49 2.15
N SER A 56 -4.30 2.79 1.65
CA SER A 56 -4.21 2.00 0.41
C SER A 56 -5.27 2.45 -0.58
N TYR A 57 -4.91 2.47 -1.86
CA TYR A 57 -5.79 2.84 -2.98
C TYR A 57 -6.01 1.65 -3.90
N PHE A 58 -7.17 1.63 -4.56
CA PHE A 58 -7.37 0.85 -5.79
C PHE A 58 -7.69 1.79 -6.96
N PRO A 59 -6.99 1.72 -8.11
CA PRO A 59 -5.83 0.85 -8.35
C PRO A 59 -4.65 1.17 -7.42
N VAL A 60 -3.82 0.17 -7.17
CA VAL A 60 -2.60 0.32 -6.35
C VAL A 60 -1.71 1.37 -7.01
N ASN A 61 -1.03 2.19 -6.21
CA ASN A 61 -0.19 3.30 -6.66
C ASN A 61 -0.91 4.48 -7.35
N TYR A 62 -2.24 4.57 -7.23
CA TYR A 62 -3.01 5.66 -7.83
C TYR A 62 -2.40 7.08 -7.68
N PRO A 63 -1.91 7.53 -6.50
CA PRO A 63 -1.31 8.86 -6.39
C PRO A 63 -0.08 9.06 -7.29
N ILE A 64 0.77 8.05 -7.42
CA ILE A 64 1.97 8.09 -8.27
C ILE A 64 1.54 8.12 -9.75
N GLU A 65 0.60 7.28 -10.13
CA GLU A 65 0.07 7.23 -11.49
C GLU A 65 -0.60 8.55 -11.88
N LYS A 66 -1.36 9.16 -10.97
CA LYS A 66 -1.96 10.49 -11.15
C LYS A 66 -0.91 11.57 -11.39
N MET A 67 0.13 11.62 -10.56
CA MET A 67 1.20 12.60 -10.71
C MET A 67 1.99 12.43 -12.00
N SER A 68 2.15 11.19 -12.47
CA SER A 68 2.80 10.90 -13.76
C SER A 68 1.91 11.10 -14.99
N GLY A 69 0.65 11.51 -14.81
CA GLY A 69 -0.33 11.67 -15.89
C GLY A 69 -0.89 10.35 -16.45
N LYS A 70 -0.56 9.20 -15.85
CA LYS A 70 -1.02 7.87 -16.28
C LYS A 70 -2.44 7.54 -15.79
N ALA A 71 -2.88 8.13 -14.68
CA ALA A 71 -4.23 7.89 -14.17
C ALA A 71 -5.26 8.84 -14.81
N ALA A 72 -6.15 8.27 -15.64
CA ALA A 72 -7.18 9.03 -16.35
C ALA A 72 -8.51 9.22 -15.58
N LYS A 73 -8.73 8.44 -14.51
CA LYS A 73 -9.97 8.44 -13.70
C LYS A 73 -9.63 8.52 -12.22
N LEU A 74 -10.60 8.88 -11.39
CA LEU A 74 -10.49 8.77 -9.93
C LEU A 74 -10.18 7.31 -9.51
N PRO A 75 -9.58 7.07 -8.32
CA PRO A 75 -9.41 5.70 -7.84
C PRO A 75 -10.80 5.13 -7.58
N VAL A 76 -10.97 3.82 -7.61
CA VAL A 76 -12.26 3.19 -7.29
C VAL A 76 -12.53 3.23 -5.79
N ALA A 77 -11.50 2.92 -5.00
CA ALA A 77 -11.59 2.83 -3.55
C ALA A 77 -10.31 3.34 -2.87
N ARG A 78 -10.47 3.79 -1.63
CA ARG A 78 -9.39 4.07 -0.70
C ARG A 78 -9.77 3.51 0.67
N VAL A 79 -8.82 2.92 1.37
CA VAL A 79 -8.94 2.62 2.80
C VAL A 79 -7.90 3.43 3.57
N ILE A 80 -8.30 4.01 4.70
CA ILE A 80 -7.43 4.64 5.69
C ILE A 80 -7.62 3.88 6.99
N TYR A 81 -6.54 3.42 7.59
CA TYR A 81 -6.58 2.52 8.74
C TYR A 81 -5.30 2.64 9.55
N SER A 82 -5.37 2.39 10.85
CA SER A 82 -4.18 2.29 11.70
C SER A 82 -3.63 0.88 11.70
N ARG A 83 -2.30 0.76 11.81
CA ARG A 83 -1.56 -0.52 11.72
C ARG A 83 -1.03 -0.98 13.07
N PRO A 84 -1.87 -1.49 13.98
CA PRO A 84 -1.39 -2.00 15.25
C PRO A 84 -0.41 -3.15 15.08
N HIS A 85 0.59 -3.17 15.96
CA HIS A 85 1.62 -4.20 16.05
C HIS A 85 1.13 -5.37 16.91
N ARG A 86 1.51 -6.60 16.60
CA ARG A 86 1.18 -7.77 17.42
C ARG A 86 1.90 -7.71 18.76
N GLN A 87 3.17 -7.33 18.78
CA GLN A 87 4.02 -7.26 19.98
C GLN A 87 4.01 -8.55 20.80
N GLY A 88 4.05 -9.70 20.13
CA GLY A 88 4.02 -11.02 20.78
C GLY A 88 2.68 -11.41 21.41
N ARG A 89 1.64 -10.58 21.30
CA ARG A 89 0.29 -10.88 21.81
C ARG A 89 -0.44 -11.84 20.88
N ARG A 90 -1.29 -12.69 21.44
CA ARG A 90 -2.31 -13.39 20.66
C ARG A 90 -3.44 -12.41 20.32
N ILE A 91 -3.75 -12.26 19.03
CA ILE A 91 -4.74 -11.26 18.61
C ILE A 91 -6.16 -11.80 18.72
N PHE A 92 -6.49 -12.82 17.94
CA PHE A 92 -7.86 -13.33 17.84
C PHE A 92 -8.20 -14.33 18.95
N GLY A 93 -9.35 -14.13 19.59
CA GLY A 93 -9.79 -14.88 20.77
C GLY A 93 -9.09 -14.49 22.07
N ALA A 94 -8.27 -13.42 22.05
CA ALA A 94 -7.58 -12.91 23.24
C ALA A 94 -7.68 -11.38 23.30
N LEU A 95 -6.83 -10.65 22.57
CA LEU A 95 -6.93 -9.18 22.49
C LEU A 95 -8.26 -8.74 21.85
N LEU A 96 -8.61 -9.36 20.73
CA LEU A 96 -9.90 -9.23 20.07
C LEU A 96 -10.77 -10.43 20.48
N LYS A 97 -11.81 -10.18 21.25
CA LYS A 97 -12.79 -11.20 21.63
C LYS A 97 -13.66 -11.54 20.43
N TYR A 98 -13.95 -12.83 20.24
CA TYR A 98 -14.90 -13.25 19.21
C TYR A 98 -16.31 -12.77 19.54
N GLY A 99 -17.07 -12.40 18.52
CA GLY A 99 -18.43 -11.86 18.66
C GLY A 99 -18.50 -10.39 19.09
N GLU A 100 -17.38 -9.75 19.41
CA GLU A 100 -17.33 -8.34 19.80
C GLU A 100 -16.90 -7.44 18.64
N PRO A 101 -17.46 -6.22 18.51
CA PRO A 101 -17.05 -5.29 17.46
C PRO A 101 -15.63 -4.78 17.68
N TRP A 102 -14.86 -4.78 16.59
CA TRP A 102 -13.54 -4.19 16.49
C TRP A 102 -13.58 -3.10 15.41
N ARG A 103 -12.96 -1.96 15.68
CA ARG A 103 -12.77 -0.84 14.73
C ARG A 103 -11.87 -1.15 13.53
N LEU A 104 -11.49 -2.42 13.36
CA LEU A 104 -10.67 -2.93 12.26
C LEU A 104 -9.34 -2.16 12.12
N GLY A 105 -8.69 -1.91 13.27
CA GLY A 105 -7.48 -1.10 13.42
C GLY A 105 -7.23 -0.72 14.88
N ALA A 106 -6.42 0.31 15.12
CA ALA A 106 -6.18 0.96 16.41
C ALA A 106 -6.34 2.49 16.28
N ASN A 107 -6.29 3.22 17.39
CA ASN A 107 -6.48 4.69 17.41
C ASN A 107 -7.76 5.13 16.67
N GLU A 108 -7.67 5.66 15.46
CA GLU A 108 -8.81 6.08 14.63
C GLU A 108 -9.65 4.92 14.07
N ALA A 109 -10.92 5.19 13.80
CA ALA A 109 -11.78 4.23 13.11
C ALA A 109 -11.31 4.04 11.65
N THR A 110 -11.26 2.80 11.20
CA THR A 110 -10.92 2.51 9.80
C THR A 110 -12.01 3.06 8.88
N GLU A 111 -11.61 3.83 7.86
CA GLU A 111 -12.51 4.41 6.88
C GLU A 111 -12.25 3.81 5.50
N ILE A 112 -13.33 3.42 4.81
CA ILE A 112 -13.30 3.11 3.39
C ILE A 112 -14.12 4.14 2.62
N GLU A 113 -13.53 4.63 1.54
CA GLU A 113 -14.19 5.53 0.59
C GLU A 113 -14.26 4.86 -0.77
N PHE A 114 -15.47 4.75 -1.29
CA PHE A 114 -15.73 4.36 -2.67
C PHE A 114 -16.00 5.63 -3.48
N PHE A 115 -15.27 5.82 -4.58
CA PHE A 115 -15.42 7.00 -5.45
C PHE A 115 -16.40 6.77 -6.60
N GLN A 116 -16.89 5.54 -6.75
CA GLN A 116 -17.98 5.12 -7.62
C GLN A 116 -18.81 4.04 -6.91
N PRO A 117 -20.05 3.75 -7.35
CA PRO A 117 -20.80 2.60 -6.84
C PRO A 117 -20.03 1.30 -7.07
N VAL A 118 -20.08 0.38 -6.10
CA VAL A 118 -19.47 -0.95 -6.18
C VAL A 118 -20.50 -2.02 -5.80
N THR A 119 -20.19 -3.29 -6.05
CA THR A 119 -20.99 -4.43 -5.58
C THR A 119 -20.16 -5.31 -4.67
N ILE A 120 -20.70 -5.62 -3.49
CA ILE A 120 -20.09 -6.51 -2.50
C ILE A 120 -21.15 -7.55 -2.11
N GLN A 121 -20.86 -8.84 -2.33
CA GLN A 121 -21.80 -9.94 -2.05
C GLN A 121 -23.23 -9.68 -2.57
N ASN A 122 -23.35 -9.30 -3.84
CA ASN A 122 -24.61 -8.96 -4.52
C ASN A 122 -25.36 -7.71 -3.99
N LYS A 123 -24.78 -6.97 -3.03
CA LYS A 123 -25.33 -5.70 -2.55
C LYS A 123 -24.63 -4.54 -3.26
N LYS A 124 -25.43 -3.65 -3.86
CA LYS A 124 -24.93 -2.39 -4.42
C LYS A 124 -24.61 -1.43 -3.29
N VAL A 125 -23.34 -1.06 -3.17
CA VAL A 125 -22.85 -0.05 -2.22
C VAL A 125 -22.66 1.26 -2.99
N PRO A 126 -23.40 2.33 -2.66
CA PRO A 126 -23.22 3.62 -3.29
C PRO A 126 -21.82 4.18 -3.09
N LYS A 127 -21.42 5.09 -4.00
CA LYS A 127 -20.29 6.00 -3.77
C LYS A 127 -20.45 6.68 -2.41
N GLY A 128 -19.37 6.74 -1.63
CA GLY A 128 -19.37 7.42 -0.34
C GLY A 128 -18.29 6.91 0.58
N LYS A 129 -18.20 7.57 1.74
CA LYS A 129 -17.31 7.20 2.82
C LYS A 129 -18.09 6.44 3.89
N TYR A 130 -17.45 5.43 4.48
CA TYR A 130 -18.00 4.59 5.53
C TYR A 130 -16.92 4.30 6.58
N VAL A 131 -17.31 4.22 7.85
CA VAL A 131 -16.50 3.53 8.86
C VAL A 131 -16.64 2.03 8.66
N MET A 132 -15.52 1.31 8.74
CA MET A 132 -15.48 -0.14 8.71
C MET A 132 -15.33 -0.71 10.12
N TYR A 133 -16.23 -1.60 10.50
CA TYR A 133 -16.07 -2.46 11.66
C TYR A 133 -15.92 -3.92 11.23
N CYS A 134 -15.30 -4.71 12.10
CA CYS A 134 -15.24 -6.15 11.99
C CYS A 134 -15.73 -6.77 13.29
N ILE A 135 -16.63 -7.75 13.22
CA ILE A 135 -16.92 -8.65 14.31
C ILE A 135 -16.23 -9.97 13.97
N PRO A 136 -15.07 -10.29 14.58
CA PRO A 136 -14.37 -11.52 14.29
C PRO A 136 -15.11 -12.71 14.90
N GLN A 137 -15.17 -13.82 14.17
CA GLN A 137 -15.55 -15.14 14.66
C GLN A 137 -14.38 -16.10 14.45
N GLN A 138 -14.56 -17.38 14.82
CA GLN A 138 -13.53 -18.40 14.65
C GLN A 138 -13.22 -18.69 13.18
N ASP A 139 -14.23 -18.73 12.31
CA ASP A 139 -14.08 -19.16 10.91
C ASP A 139 -14.40 -18.06 9.88
N ASN A 140 -14.99 -16.95 10.33
CA ASN A 140 -15.38 -15.85 9.46
C ASN A 140 -15.25 -14.50 10.18
N TRP A 141 -15.25 -13.42 9.40
CA TRP A 141 -15.42 -12.06 9.89
C TRP A 141 -16.72 -11.48 9.35
N GLN A 142 -17.47 -10.82 10.22
CA GLN A 142 -18.58 -9.96 9.79
C GLN A 142 -18.06 -8.53 9.61
N ILE A 143 -17.96 -8.08 8.37
CA ILE A 143 -17.59 -6.71 8.02
C ILE A 143 -18.83 -5.83 7.97
N VAL A 144 -18.78 -4.67 8.62
CA VAL A 144 -19.87 -3.70 8.67
C VAL A 144 -19.41 -2.38 8.08
N LEU A 145 -20.19 -1.82 7.16
CA LEU A 145 -20.04 -0.44 6.70
C LEU A 145 -21.06 0.43 7.43
N ASN A 146 -20.56 1.37 8.22
CA ASN A 146 -21.35 2.25 9.08
C ASN A 146 -21.21 3.71 8.61
N LYS A 147 -22.31 4.48 8.67
CA LYS A 147 -22.36 5.88 8.21
C LYS A 147 -21.99 6.91 9.26
N ASN A 148 -21.68 6.51 10.49
CA ASN A 148 -21.27 7.40 11.57
C ASN A 148 -19.78 7.78 11.43
N LEU A 149 -19.51 8.74 10.55
CA LEU A 149 -18.17 9.23 10.24
C LEU A 149 -17.59 10.08 11.38
N ASN A 150 -16.27 10.30 11.35
CA ASN A 150 -15.54 11.12 12.33
C ASN A 150 -15.69 10.59 13.78
N THR A 151 -15.75 9.27 13.93
CA THR A 151 -15.79 8.61 15.24
C THR A 151 -14.48 7.92 15.55
N TRP A 152 -14.21 7.67 16.84
CA TRP A 152 -13.02 6.92 17.26
C TRP A 152 -13.18 5.39 17.13
N GLY A 153 -14.37 4.91 16.77
CA GLY A 153 -14.65 3.51 16.49
C GLY A 153 -14.75 2.59 17.71
N LEU A 154 -14.63 3.08 18.94
CA LEU A 154 -14.77 2.21 20.13
C LEU A 154 -16.22 1.85 20.46
N LYS A 155 -17.18 2.70 20.05
CA LYS A 155 -18.61 2.46 20.28
C LYS A 155 -19.29 2.36 18.94
N THR A 156 -19.71 1.14 18.58
CA THR A 156 -20.57 0.93 17.42
C THR A 156 -21.98 1.42 17.73
N GLU A 157 -22.58 2.12 16.77
CA GLU A 157 -23.98 2.53 16.83
C GLU A 157 -24.74 1.84 15.68
N PRO A 158 -25.37 0.68 15.93
CA PRO A 158 -25.96 -0.17 14.88
C PRO A 158 -27.03 0.53 14.03
N LYS A 159 -27.67 1.58 14.55
CA LYS A 159 -28.62 2.43 13.80
C LYS A 159 -28.00 3.10 12.56
N TYR A 160 -26.67 3.20 12.48
CA TYR A 160 -25.93 3.73 11.35
C TYR A 160 -25.31 2.65 10.46
N ASP A 161 -25.51 1.36 10.76
CA ASP A 161 -25.04 0.26 9.91
C ASP A 161 -25.79 0.28 8.58
N ALA A 162 -25.07 0.49 7.48
CA ALA A 162 -25.63 0.50 6.14
C ALA A 162 -25.51 -0.86 5.44
N PHE A 163 -24.39 -1.55 5.66
CA PHE A 163 -24.14 -2.86 5.04
C PHE A 163 -23.44 -3.79 6.02
N LYS A 164 -23.72 -5.10 5.89
CA LYS A 164 -23.06 -6.19 6.60
C LYS A 164 -22.72 -7.29 5.61
N PHE A 165 -21.52 -7.84 5.73
CA PHE A 165 -20.96 -8.87 4.86
C PHE A 165 -20.28 -9.92 5.72
N GLU A 166 -20.40 -11.19 5.37
CA GLU A 166 -19.69 -12.29 6.04
C GLU A 166 -18.63 -12.84 5.12
N ILE A 167 -17.37 -12.75 5.51
CA ILE A 167 -16.24 -13.23 4.71
C ILE A 167 -15.50 -14.33 5.47
N PRO A 168 -15.13 -15.44 4.82
CA PRO A 168 -14.35 -16.48 5.47
C PRO A 168 -12.96 -15.95 5.80
N ILE A 169 -12.36 -16.51 6.85
CA ILE A 169 -10.94 -16.30 7.11
C ILE A 169 -10.10 -17.44 6.53
N GLN A 170 -8.82 -17.14 6.33
CA GLN A 170 -7.78 -18.11 6.04
C GLN A 170 -6.77 -18.04 7.17
N ILE A 171 -6.46 -19.20 7.77
CA ILE A 171 -5.35 -19.33 8.70
C ILE A 171 -4.06 -19.54 7.91
N THR A 172 -3.02 -18.82 8.29
CA THR A 172 -1.69 -18.85 7.70
C THR A 172 -0.68 -19.36 8.73
N ASN A 173 0.45 -19.90 8.27
CA ASN A 173 1.46 -20.48 9.16
C ASN A 173 2.32 -19.41 9.84
N ASP A 174 2.57 -18.30 9.15
CA ASP A 174 3.49 -17.26 9.59
C ASP A 174 2.72 -16.07 10.15
N PRO A 175 2.90 -15.74 11.45
CA PRO A 175 2.13 -14.68 12.07
C PRO A 175 2.66 -13.31 11.65
N ILE A 176 1.80 -12.48 11.06
CA ILE A 176 2.10 -11.13 10.58
C ILE A 176 2.16 -10.17 11.77
N GLU A 177 3.24 -9.39 11.86
CA GLU A 177 3.46 -8.44 12.97
C GLU A 177 2.53 -7.22 12.88
N TYR A 178 2.42 -6.62 11.69
CA TYR A 178 1.69 -5.38 11.48
C TYR A 178 0.35 -5.66 10.81
N PHE A 179 -0.75 -5.23 11.43
CA PHE A 179 -2.03 -5.25 10.73
C PHE A 179 -1.92 -4.49 9.41
N SER A 180 -2.39 -5.11 8.33
CA SER A 180 -2.21 -4.61 6.98
C SER A 180 -3.51 -4.76 6.18
N MET A 181 -3.85 -3.71 5.43
CA MET A 181 -4.97 -3.67 4.50
C MET A 181 -4.47 -3.21 3.13
N VAL A 182 -4.62 -4.06 2.11
CA VAL A 182 -4.16 -3.79 0.75
C VAL A 182 -5.20 -4.23 -0.28
N PHE A 183 -5.26 -3.55 -1.41
CA PHE A 183 -6.10 -3.99 -2.52
C PHE A 183 -5.33 -4.91 -3.47
N GLN A 184 -5.95 -6.01 -3.87
CA GLN A 184 -5.44 -6.91 -4.91
C GLN A 184 -6.43 -6.97 -6.07
N LYS A 185 -5.95 -6.73 -7.29
CA LYS A 185 -6.81 -6.77 -8.49
C LYS A 185 -7.35 -8.19 -8.72
N THR A 186 -8.62 -8.29 -9.10
CA THR A 186 -9.26 -9.51 -9.59
C THR A 186 -9.85 -9.27 -10.98
N ASP A 187 -10.33 -10.31 -11.64
CA ASP A 187 -10.91 -10.20 -13.00
C ASP A 187 -12.16 -9.29 -13.03
N LYS A 188 -12.92 -9.26 -11.93
CA LYS A 188 -14.20 -8.53 -11.82
C LYS A 188 -14.14 -7.32 -10.88
N GLY A 189 -12.94 -6.95 -10.42
CA GLY A 189 -12.76 -5.84 -9.50
C GLY A 189 -11.48 -5.94 -8.68
N ALA A 190 -11.63 -5.93 -7.35
CA ALA A 190 -10.51 -6.06 -6.42
C ALA A 190 -10.95 -6.71 -5.09
N ASP A 191 -10.03 -7.42 -4.46
CA ASP A 191 -10.16 -7.84 -3.06
C ASP A 191 -9.50 -6.80 -2.16
N LEU A 192 -10.20 -6.36 -1.12
CA LEU A 192 -9.55 -5.73 0.03
C LEU A 192 -9.06 -6.86 0.96
N VAL A 193 -7.75 -7.10 0.92
CA VAL A 193 -7.08 -8.09 1.75
C VAL A 193 -6.72 -7.46 3.09
N MET A 194 -7.13 -8.10 4.17
CA MET A 194 -6.89 -7.68 5.55
C MET A 194 -6.18 -8.81 6.27
N ALA A 195 -5.02 -8.55 6.87
CA ALA A 195 -4.25 -9.59 7.53
C ALA A 195 -3.57 -9.09 8.80
N TRP A 196 -3.65 -9.90 9.87
CA TRP A 196 -2.93 -9.69 11.13
C TRP A 196 -2.70 -11.03 11.81
N ASP A 197 -1.59 -11.17 12.54
CA ASP A 197 -1.26 -12.44 13.19
C ASP A 197 -1.31 -13.57 12.14
N THR A 198 -1.87 -14.72 12.45
CA THR A 198 -2.07 -15.82 11.49
C THR A 198 -3.35 -15.71 10.66
N VAL A 199 -4.13 -14.63 10.77
CA VAL A 199 -5.45 -14.53 10.15
C VAL A 199 -5.43 -13.60 8.94
N LEU A 200 -5.99 -14.08 7.84
CA LEU A 200 -6.21 -13.32 6.62
C LEU A 200 -7.69 -13.38 6.22
N ALA A 201 -8.27 -12.26 5.83
CA ALA A 201 -9.61 -12.18 5.26
C ALA A 201 -9.61 -11.36 3.96
N ARG A 202 -10.52 -11.67 3.05
CA ARG A 202 -10.67 -10.96 1.76
C ARG A 202 -12.11 -10.47 1.61
N LEU A 203 -12.28 -9.17 1.43
CA LEU A 203 -13.57 -8.58 1.06
C LEU A 203 -13.61 -8.35 -0.46
N PRO A 204 -14.37 -9.16 -1.23
CA PRO A 204 -14.44 -9.01 -2.67
C PRO A 204 -15.32 -7.81 -3.06
N ILE A 205 -14.75 -6.89 -3.85
CA ILE A 205 -15.39 -5.66 -4.31
C ILE A 205 -15.41 -5.67 -5.84
N GLN A 206 -16.61 -5.66 -6.42
CA GLN A 206 -16.83 -5.71 -7.88
C GLN A 206 -17.22 -4.33 -8.42
N PHE A 207 -16.77 -4.02 -9.65
CA PHE A 207 -17.06 -2.76 -10.35
C PHE A 207 -16.78 -2.87 -11.85
#